data_AF-A0A7S2JPZ0-F1
#
_entry.id   AF-A0A7S2JPZ0-F1
#
_cell.length_a   1.000
_cell.length_b   1.000
_cell.length_c   1.000
_cell.angle_alpha   90.00
_cell.angle_beta   90.00
_cell.angle_gamma   90.00
#
_symmetry.space_group_name_H-M   'P 1'
#
loop_
_entity.id
_entity.type
_entity.pdbx_description
1 polymer ?
#
loop_
_entity_poly.entity_id
_entity_poly.type
_entity_poly.pdbx_seq_one_letter_code
_entity_poly.pdbx_strand_id
1 'polypeptide(L)'
;LRADAQGYNGRWKQNRAAVLVEARKYQQFEEERQQQEANEERELLREQRREWWRRAHEEQQHKQQEVAEKSAANLRAMKVAGIWQSLGSRLLREEDNALQRLRQPRQCEECRGSGRCRLCEGRGHVAAIYLAPSVGLTPRETRFHGKAFYGCSACGGERDGGDAVGRAAAKVG
;
A
#
# COMPACT_ATOMS: atom_id res chain seq x y z
N LEU A 1 -36.15 -110.83 15.56
CA LEU A 1 -37.25 -110.36 14.67
C LEU A 1 -38.62 -110.22 15.35
N ARG A 2 -38.92 -110.83 16.51
CA ARG A 2 -40.21 -110.65 17.22
C ARG A 2 -40.31 -109.46 18.19
N ALA A 3 -39.18 -108.85 18.59
CA ALA A 3 -39.17 -107.74 19.54
C ALA A 3 -39.52 -106.37 18.91
N ASP A 4 -39.29 -106.19 17.60
CA ASP A 4 -39.62 -104.93 16.90
C ASP A 4 -41.13 -104.76 16.62
N ALA A 5 -41.92 -105.83 16.73
CA ALA A 5 -43.37 -105.79 16.48
C ALA A 5 -44.21 -105.39 17.72
N GLN A 6 -43.62 -105.33 18.92
CA GLN A 6 -44.36 -105.05 20.16
C GLN A 6 -44.47 -103.56 20.53
N GLY A 7 -44.10 -102.62 19.65
CA GLY A 7 -44.36 -101.19 19.85
C GLY A 7 -43.54 -100.48 20.95
N TYR A 8 -42.74 -101.21 21.75
CA TYR A 8 -41.93 -100.65 22.83
C TYR A 8 -40.84 -99.66 22.36
N ASN A 9 -40.42 -99.73 21.09
CA ASN A 9 -39.44 -98.80 20.50
C ASN A 9 -40.01 -97.41 20.15
N GLY A 10 -41.33 -97.23 20.16
CA GLY A 10 -41.97 -95.96 19.77
C GLY A 10 -41.74 -94.83 20.78
N ARG A 11 -41.92 -95.12 22.08
CA ARG A 11 -41.76 -94.12 23.15
C ARG A 11 -40.33 -93.62 23.28
N TRP A 12 -39.34 -94.52 23.16
CA TRP A 12 -37.92 -94.13 23.17
C TRP A 12 -37.57 -93.26 21.95
N LYS A 13 -38.07 -93.60 20.75
CA LYS A 13 -37.88 -92.78 19.54
C LYS A 13 -38.55 -91.40 19.66
N GLN A 14 -39.75 -91.33 20.23
CA GLN A 14 -40.45 -90.05 20.48
C GLN A 14 -39.70 -89.18 21.48
N ASN A 15 -39.24 -89.74 22.61
CA ASN A 15 -38.45 -89.01 23.60
C ASN A 15 -37.13 -88.51 22.98
N ARG A 16 -36.43 -89.37 22.22
CA ARG A 16 -35.20 -88.98 21.52
C ARG A 16 -35.45 -87.87 20.49
N ALA A 17 -36.56 -87.95 19.75
CA ALA A 17 -36.95 -86.91 18.80
C ALA A 17 -37.27 -85.58 19.51
N ALA A 18 -37.96 -85.62 20.65
CA ALA A 18 -38.25 -84.44 21.46
C ALA A 18 -36.97 -83.74 21.93
N VAL A 19 -36.00 -84.50 22.46
CA VAL A 19 -34.67 -83.98 22.86
C VAL A 19 -33.93 -83.36 21.68
N LEU A 20 -33.96 -83.99 20.50
CA LEU A 20 -33.32 -83.44 19.30
C LEU A 20 -34.00 -82.15 18.80
N VAL A 21 -35.33 -82.07 18.88
CA VAL A 21 -36.08 -80.86 18.54
C VAL A 21 -35.75 -79.72 19.51
N GLU A 22 -35.69 -80.01 20.80
CA GLU A 22 -35.33 -79.04 21.83
C GLU A 22 -33.89 -78.54 21.67
N ALA A 23 -32.94 -79.44 21.42
CA ALA A 23 -31.56 -79.08 21.12
C ALA A 23 -31.43 -78.19 19.86
N ARG A 24 -32.20 -78.47 18.80
CA ARG A 24 -32.23 -77.62 17.59
C ARG A 24 -32.82 -76.25 17.86
N LYS A 25 -33.90 -76.16 18.65
CA LYS A 25 -34.49 -74.87 19.04
C LYS A 25 -33.51 -74.03 19.85
N TYR A 26 -32.77 -74.66 20.76
CA TYR A 26 -31.74 -73.98 21.53
C TYR A 26 -30.61 -73.45 20.64
N GLN A 27 -30.11 -74.26 19.70
CA GLN A 27 -29.10 -73.83 18.73
C GLN A 27 -29.58 -72.67 17.86
N GLN A 28 -30.81 -72.73 17.34
CA GLN A 28 -31.39 -71.65 16.55
C GLN A 28 -31.49 -70.35 17.36
N PHE A 29 -31.90 -70.42 18.62
CA PHE A 29 -31.95 -69.27 19.51
C PHE A 29 -30.56 -68.66 19.76
N GLU A 30 -29.53 -69.49 19.95
CA GLU A 30 -28.15 -68.98 20.09
C GLU A 30 -27.63 -68.35 18.80
N GLU A 31 -27.90 -68.95 17.63
CA GLU A 31 -27.53 -68.41 16.33
C GLU A 31 -28.23 -67.07 16.07
N GLU A 32 -29.53 -66.97 16.37
CA GLU A 32 -30.29 -65.72 16.25
C GLU A 32 -29.72 -64.63 17.18
N ARG A 33 -29.38 -64.97 18.43
CA ARG A 33 -28.77 -64.03 19.36
C ARG A 33 -27.40 -63.54 18.85
N GLN A 34 -26.54 -64.45 18.37
CA GLN A 34 -25.25 -64.09 17.79
C GLN A 34 -25.40 -63.23 16.52
N GLN A 35 -26.40 -63.51 15.69
CA GLN A 35 -26.69 -62.68 14.52
C GLN A 35 -27.19 -61.29 14.90
N GLN A 36 -28.02 -61.16 15.94
CA GLN A 36 -28.46 -59.87 16.47
C GLN A 36 -27.27 -59.07 17.00
N GLU A 37 -26.44 -59.66 17.86
CA GLU A 37 -25.23 -59.01 18.40
C GLU A 37 -24.28 -58.56 17.26
N ALA A 38 -24.04 -59.42 16.27
CA ALA A 38 -23.20 -59.08 15.12
C ALA A 38 -23.81 -57.98 14.21
N ASN A 39 -25.14 -57.91 14.09
CA ASN A 39 -25.81 -56.86 13.34
C ASN A 39 -25.73 -55.51 14.09
N GLU A 40 -25.95 -55.51 15.41
CA GLU A 40 -25.81 -54.32 16.25
C GLU A 40 -24.38 -53.77 16.19
N GLU A 41 -23.36 -54.62 16.28
CA GLU A 41 -21.97 -54.21 16.14
C GLU A 41 -21.67 -53.60 14.76
N ARG A 42 -22.21 -54.20 13.69
CA ARG A 42 -22.08 -53.66 12.33
C ARG A 42 -22.76 -52.31 12.18
N GLU A 43 -23.91 -52.10 12.82
CA GLU A 43 -24.61 -50.81 12.79
C GLU A 43 -23.81 -49.73 13.53
N LEU A 44 -23.33 -50.03 14.74
CA LEU A 44 -22.46 -49.13 15.50
C LEU A 44 -21.21 -48.72 14.71
N LEU A 45 -20.54 -49.67 14.06
CA LEU A 45 -19.37 -49.38 13.21
C LEU A 45 -19.72 -48.52 11.99
N ARG A 46 -20.90 -48.72 11.39
CA ARG A 46 -21.39 -47.88 10.28
C ARG A 46 -21.68 -46.46 10.74
N GLU A 47 -22.28 -46.28 11.91
CA GLU A 47 -22.55 -44.97 12.50
C GLU A 47 -21.27 -44.23 12.85
N GLN A 48 -20.32 -44.89 13.54
CA GLN A 48 -19.01 -44.32 13.84
C GLN A 48 -18.27 -43.89 12.58
N ARG A 49 -18.33 -44.70 11.51
CA ARG A 49 -17.72 -44.36 10.22
C ARG A 49 -18.39 -43.13 9.59
N ARG A 50 -19.73 -43.03 9.65
CA ARG A 50 -20.47 -41.85 9.14
C ARG A 50 -20.12 -40.60 9.93
N GLU A 51 -20.05 -40.69 11.25
CA GLU A 51 -19.62 -39.58 12.10
C GLU A 51 -18.20 -39.14 11.82
N TRP A 52 -17.28 -40.09 11.70
CA TRP A 52 -15.89 -39.82 11.36
C TRP A 52 -15.79 -39.09 10.01
N TRP A 53 -16.52 -39.56 8.99
CA TRP A 53 -16.58 -38.89 7.69
C TRP A 53 -17.18 -37.48 7.77
N ARG A 54 -18.25 -37.28 8.55
CA ARG A 54 -18.84 -35.95 8.77
C ARG A 54 -17.82 -35.00 9.39
N ARG A 55 -17.17 -35.41 10.48
CA ARG A 55 -16.15 -34.58 11.15
C ARG A 55 -14.96 -34.27 10.24
N ALA A 56 -14.45 -35.28 9.51
CA ALA A 56 -13.35 -35.08 8.57
C ALA A 56 -13.72 -34.09 7.45
N HIS A 57 -14.95 -34.18 6.93
CA HIS A 57 -15.44 -33.27 5.91
C HIS A 57 -15.65 -31.84 6.44
N GLU A 58 -16.26 -31.69 7.61
CA GLU A 58 -16.42 -30.39 8.29
C GLU A 58 -15.07 -29.74 8.59
N GLU A 59 -14.10 -30.50 9.08
CA GLU A 59 -12.73 -30.03 9.33
C GLU A 59 -12.05 -29.58 8.04
N GLN A 60 -12.22 -30.35 6.95
CA GLN A 60 -11.67 -29.98 5.65
C GLN A 60 -12.31 -28.69 5.11
N GLN A 61 -13.63 -28.53 5.24
CA GLN A 61 -14.32 -27.30 4.85
C GLN A 61 -13.85 -26.10 5.68
N HIS A 62 -13.71 -26.27 7.01
CA HIS A 62 -13.19 -25.24 7.89
C HIS A 62 -11.78 -24.82 7.48
N LYS A 63 -10.88 -25.78 7.21
CA LYS A 63 -9.52 -25.50 6.71
C LYS A 63 -9.55 -24.75 5.38
N GLN A 64 -10.43 -25.11 4.45
CA GLN A 64 -10.56 -24.39 3.18
C GLN A 64 -11.06 -22.95 3.37
N GLN A 65 -12.03 -22.74 4.26
CA GLN A 65 -12.52 -21.41 4.60
C GLN A 65 -11.42 -20.56 5.24
N GLU A 66 -10.67 -21.11 6.20
CA GLU A 66 -9.57 -20.41 6.87
C GLU A 66 -8.47 -20.01 5.87
N VAL A 67 -8.11 -20.89 4.93
CA VAL A 67 -7.14 -20.59 3.87
C VAL A 67 -7.68 -19.51 2.93
N ALA A 68 -8.96 -19.58 2.55
CA ALA A 68 -9.59 -18.57 1.71
C ALA A 68 -9.66 -17.19 2.39
N GLU A 69 -9.99 -17.15 3.68
CA GLU A 69 -10.01 -15.92 4.48
C GLU A 69 -8.61 -15.33 4.64
N LYS A 70 -7.61 -16.15 4.96
CA LYS A 70 -6.20 -15.72 5.02
C LYS A 70 -5.72 -15.18 3.68
N SER A 71 -6.05 -15.84 2.57
CA SER A 71 -5.73 -15.37 1.21
C SER A 71 -6.41 -14.03 0.92
N ALA A 72 -7.70 -13.89 1.23
CA ALA A 72 -8.44 -12.64 1.03
C ALA A 72 -7.89 -11.50 1.89
N ALA A 73 -7.52 -11.77 3.15
CA ALA A 73 -6.87 -10.82 4.04
C ALA A 73 -5.50 -10.37 3.51
N ASN A 74 -4.68 -11.31 3.04
CA ASN A 74 -3.38 -11.00 2.42
C ASN A 74 -3.53 -10.13 1.17
N LEU A 75 -4.48 -10.43 0.29
CA LEU A 75 -4.75 -9.61 -0.89
C LEU A 75 -5.19 -8.19 -0.52
N ARG A 76 -6.01 -8.03 0.54
CA ARG A 76 -6.40 -6.71 1.06
C ARG A 76 -5.18 -5.97 1.61
N ALA A 77 -4.34 -6.64 2.40
CA ALA A 77 -3.11 -6.07 2.95
C ALA A 77 -2.14 -5.62 1.85
N MET A 78 -1.93 -6.42 0.79
CA MET A 78 -1.09 -6.04 -0.35
C MET A 78 -1.64 -4.81 -1.08
N LYS A 79 -2.96 -4.71 -1.29
CA LYS A 79 -3.58 -3.53 -1.91
C LYS A 79 -3.36 -2.28 -1.07
N VAL A 80 -3.59 -2.37 0.25
CA VAL A 80 -3.37 -1.25 1.17
C VAL A 80 -1.90 -0.84 1.18
N ALA A 81 -0.98 -1.80 1.26
CA ALA A 81 0.46 -1.54 1.19
C ALA A 81 0.86 -0.85 -0.12
N GLY A 82 0.32 -1.30 -1.27
CA GLY A 82 0.55 -0.65 -2.57
C GLY A 82 0.07 0.80 -2.63
N ILE A 83 -1.10 1.10 -2.03
CA ILE A 83 -1.60 2.48 -1.92
C ILE A 83 -0.66 3.32 -1.07
N TRP A 84 -0.26 2.84 0.11
CA TRP A 84 0.68 3.55 0.99
C TRP A 84 2.03 3.80 0.32
N GLN A 85 2.57 2.82 -0.40
CA GLN A 85 3.83 2.96 -1.12
C GLN A 85 3.73 4.02 -2.23
N SER A 86 2.61 4.04 -2.97
CA SER A 86 2.36 5.05 -4.00
C SER A 86 2.22 6.45 -3.42
N LEU A 87 1.50 6.60 -2.30
CA LEU A 87 1.33 7.89 -1.62
C LEU A 87 2.66 8.38 -1.04
N GLY A 88 3.41 7.50 -0.37
CA GLY A 88 4.74 7.83 0.16
C GLY A 88 5.72 8.24 -0.95
N SER A 89 5.70 7.53 -2.09
CA SER A 89 6.54 7.88 -3.24
C SER A 89 6.17 9.23 -3.86
N ARG A 90 4.87 9.58 -3.88
CA ARG A 90 4.42 10.90 -4.34
C ARG A 90 4.88 12.00 -3.39
N LEU A 91 4.70 11.81 -2.08
CA LEU A 91 5.13 12.77 -1.06
C LEU A 91 6.64 13.04 -1.15
N LEU A 92 7.46 11.99 -1.21
CA LEU A 92 8.92 12.10 -1.36
C LEU A 92 9.32 12.86 -2.62
N ARG A 93 8.64 12.63 -3.76
CA ARG A 93 8.90 13.37 -5.00
C ARG A 93 8.50 14.84 -4.88
N GLU A 94 7.40 15.15 -4.21
CA GLU A 94 6.96 16.53 -3.99
C GLU A 94 7.94 17.28 -3.08
N GLU A 95 8.43 16.64 -2.02
CA GLU A 95 9.47 17.18 -1.16
C GLU A 95 10.79 17.43 -1.90
N ASP A 96 11.26 16.46 -2.70
CA ASP A 96 12.48 16.64 -3.50
C ASP A 96 12.33 17.77 -4.51
N ASN A 97 11.19 17.85 -5.20
CA ASN A 97 10.89 18.95 -6.13
C ASN A 97 10.87 20.31 -5.41
N ALA A 98 10.31 20.38 -4.20
CA ALA A 98 10.30 21.61 -3.41
C ALA A 98 11.73 22.03 -3.02
N LEU A 99 12.56 21.08 -2.56
CA LEU A 99 13.97 21.33 -2.26
C LEU A 99 14.76 21.75 -3.50
N GLN A 100 14.52 21.14 -4.66
CA GLN A 100 15.14 21.54 -5.92
C GLN A 100 14.79 22.99 -6.28
N ARG A 101 13.52 23.41 -6.14
CA ARG A 101 13.11 24.81 -6.37
C ARG A 101 13.79 25.78 -5.42
N LEU A 102 13.98 25.40 -4.16
CA LEU A 102 14.70 26.22 -3.17
C LEU A 102 16.20 26.33 -3.47
N ARG A 103 16.80 25.29 -4.06
CA ARG A 103 18.21 25.28 -4.48
C ARG A 103 18.46 26.03 -5.78
N GLN A 104 17.43 26.25 -6.61
CA GLN A 104 17.58 27.03 -7.82
C GLN A 104 17.92 28.49 -7.49
N PRO A 105 18.92 29.08 -8.16
CA PRO A 105 19.23 30.49 -7.96
C PRO A 105 18.01 31.33 -8.35
N ARG A 106 17.55 32.17 -7.41
CA ARG A 106 16.48 33.12 -7.71
C ARG A 106 17.00 34.15 -8.71
N GLN A 107 16.27 34.36 -9.79
CA GLN A 107 16.58 35.47 -10.69
C GLN A 107 16.37 36.77 -9.92
N CYS A 108 17.44 37.53 -9.73
CA CYS A 108 17.34 38.90 -9.21
C CYS A 108 16.46 39.71 -10.19
N GLU A 109 15.41 40.36 -9.72
CA GLU A 109 14.48 41.08 -10.60
C GLU A 109 15.15 42.27 -11.32
N GLU A 110 16.14 42.87 -10.66
CA GLU A 110 16.91 43.99 -11.18
C GLU A 110 17.84 43.53 -12.32
N CYS A 111 18.65 42.49 -12.11
CA CYS A 111 19.62 42.02 -13.11
C CYS A 111 19.10 40.90 -14.03
N ARG A 112 17.93 40.32 -13.74
CA ARG A 112 17.34 39.13 -14.41
C ARG A 112 18.32 37.97 -14.58
N GLY A 113 19.21 37.78 -13.61
CA GLY A 113 20.24 36.72 -13.65
C GLY A 113 21.40 36.96 -14.61
N SER A 114 21.50 38.14 -15.26
CA SER A 114 22.65 38.48 -16.12
C SER A 114 23.94 38.78 -15.34
N GLY A 115 23.83 38.99 -14.01
CA GLY A 115 24.93 39.48 -13.17
C GLY A 115 25.36 40.92 -13.48
N ARG A 116 24.66 41.61 -14.38
CA ARG A 116 24.95 42.97 -14.82
C ARG A 116 23.74 43.87 -14.53
N CYS A 117 23.98 45.04 -13.95
CA CYS A 117 22.91 46.04 -13.81
C CYS A 117 22.45 46.50 -15.21
N ARG A 118 21.14 46.60 -15.45
CA ARG A 118 20.61 47.00 -16.78
C ARG A 118 20.95 48.43 -17.16
N LEU A 119 21.25 49.30 -16.19
CA LEU A 119 21.53 50.71 -16.44
C LEU A 119 23.01 50.96 -16.75
N CYS A 120 23.94 50.29 -16.07
CA CYS A 120 25.39 50.45 -16.32
C CYS A 120 26.04 49.26 -17.04
N GLU A 121 25.28 48.21 -17.31
CA GLU A 121 25.74 46.95 -17.93
C GLU A 121 26.89 46.28 -17.18
N GLY A 122 26.94 46.44 -15.86
CA GLY A 122 28.00 45.90 -15.00
C GLY A 122 29.26 46.76 -14.90
N ARG A 123 29.28 47.95 -15.51
CA ARG A 123 30.42 48.89 -15.39
C ARG A 123 30.50 49.60 -14.03
N GLY A 124 29.42 49.58 -13.25
CA GLY A 124 29.34 50.25 -11.95
C GLY A 124 29.21 51.78 -12.02
N HIS A 125 29.36 52.37 -13.21
CA HIS A 125 29.26 53.81 -13.43
C HIS A 125 28.47 54.16 -14.71
N VAL A 126 27.86 55.34 -14.72
CA VAL A 126 27.21 55.97 -15.87
C VAL A 126 28.00 57.22 -16.29
N ALA A 127 28.10 57.47 -17.59
CA ALA A 127 28.75 58.67 -18.10
C ALA A 127 27.72 59.77 -18.33
N ALA A 128 27.89 60.93 -17.68
CA ALA A 128 27.12 62.13 -17.97
C ALA A 128 27.97 63.09 -18.80
N ILE A 129 27.36 63.66 -19.84
CA ILE A 129 27.99 64.64 -20.73
C ILE A 129 27.35 66.00 -20.44
N TYR A 130 28.16 66.94 -19.94
CA TYR A 130 27.76 68.30 -19.66
C TYR A 130 28.12 69.17 -20.86
N LEU A 131 27.09 69.55 -21.61
CA LEU A 131 27.23 70.44 -22.76
C LEU A 131 27.34 71.89 -22.28
N ALA A 132 28.17 72.68 -22.95
CA ALA A 132 28.19 74.12 -22.74
C ALA A 132 26.90 74.74 -23.30
N PRO A 133 26.22 75.63 -22.54
CA PRO A 133 24.95 76.22 -22.97
C PRO A 133 25.10 77.14 -24.20
N SER A 134 26.31 77.67 -24.45
CA SER A 134 26.63 78.43 -25.65
C SER A 134 28.11 78.29 -25.99
N VAL A 135 28.43 78.34 -27.29
CA VAL A 135 29.81 78.32 -27.79
C VAL A 135 30.20 79.75 -28.14
N GLY A 136 30.61 80.55 -27.15
CA GLY A 136 31.30 81.82 -27.40
C GLY A 136 30.84 83.04 -26.62
N LEU A 137 31.84 83.88 -26.32
CA LEU A 137 31.82 85.32 -26.02
C LEU A 137 31.61 85.79 -24.58
N THR A 138 31.10 84.99 -23.64
CA THR A 138 31.03 85.43 -22.23
C THR A 138 32.16 84.84 -21.38
N PRO A 139 33.00 85.67 -20.71
CA PRO A 139 34.06 85.18 -19.85
C PRO A 139 33.49 84.62 -18.54
N ARG A 140 33.97 83.43 -18.17
CA ARG A 140 33.88 82.81 -16.82
C ARG A 140 32.50 82.32 -16.38
N GLU A 141 31.90 81.41 -17.14
CA GLU A 141 31.09 80.39 -16.46
C GLU A 141 32.05 79.38 -15.83
N THR A 142 32.14 79.35 -14.49
CA THR A 142 32.92 78.37 -13.70
C THR A 142 32.30 76.98 -13.67
N ARG A 143 31.36 76.69 -14.58
CA ARG A 143 30.62 75.44 -14.60
C ARG A 143 31.44 74.36 -15.30
N PHE A 144 31.34 73.13 -14.78
CA PHE A 144 32.02 71.98 -15.38
C PHE A 144 31.39 71.66 -16.74
N HIS A 145 32.23 71.54 -17.76
CA HIS A 145 31.85 71.10 -19.10
C HIS A 145 32.69 69.88 -19.48
N GLY A 146 32.09 68.92 -20.17
CA GLY A 146 32.77 67.69 -20.59
C GLY A 146 32.09 66.43 -20.04
N LYS A 147 32.83 65.33 -20.04
CA LYS A 147 32.33 64.01 -19.63
C LYS A 147 32.77 63.72 -18.21
N ALA A 148 31.85 63.36 -17.32
CA ALA A 148 32.16 62.81 -16.01
C ALA A 148 31.46 61.48 -15.78
N PHE A 149 32.06 60.64 -14.95
CA PHE A 149 31.54 59.34 -14.58
C PHE A 149 30.97 59.38 -13.17
N TYR A 150 29.78 58.83 -12.99
CA TYR A 150 29.08 58.77 -11.72
C TYR A 150 28.70 57.34 -11.40
N GLY A 151 28.54 57.00 -10.12
CA GLY A 151 28.11 55.67 -9.72
C GLY A 151 26.72 55.33 -10.28
N CYS A 152 26.46 54.08 -10.64
CA CYS A 152 25.13 53.70 -11.10
C CYS A 152 24.15 53.66 -9.91
N SER A 153 23.20 54.58 -9.85
CA SER A 153 22.19 54.66 -8.78
C SER A 153 21.40 53.37 -8.57
N ALA A 154 21.11 52.65 -9.66
CA ALA A 154 20.35 51.40 -9.60
C ALA A 154 21.12 50.17 -9.07
N CYS A 155 22.41 50.25 -8.79
CA CYS A 155 23.16 49.11 -8.23
C CYS A 155 24.16 49.52 -7.12
N GLY A 156 23.85 50.60 -6.39
CA GLY A 156 24.62 51.03 -5.21
C GLY A 156 25.51 52.25 -5.40
N GLY A 157 25.47 52.92 -6.54
CA GLY A 157 26.11 54.22 -6.74
C GLY A 157 25.32 55.34 -6.07
N GLU A 158 26.00 56.25 -5.37
CA GLU A 158 25.32 57.29 -4.58
C GLU A 158 24.76 58.45 -5.43
N ARG A 159 25.21 58.62 -6.68
CA ARG A 159 24.88 59.79 -7.52
C ARG A 159 24.81 59.40 -8.99
N ASP A 160 23.84 59.92 -9.74
CA ASP A 160 23.66 59.70 -11.18
C ASP A 160 24.18 60.88 -12.05
N GLY A 161 24.69 61.94 -11.42
CA GLY A 161 25.17 63.16 -12.07
C GLY A 161 24.11 64.25 -12.26
N GLY A 162 22.82 63.98 -11.97
CA GLY A 162 21.76 65.00 -12.02
C GLY A 162 22.03 66.20 -11.09
N ASP A 163 22.69 65.93 -9.96
CA ASP A 163 23.03 66.95 -8.97
C ASP A 163 23.99 68.02 -9.52
N ALA A 164 24.88 67.65 -10.46
CA ALA A 164 25.89 68.56 -11.00
C ALA A 164 25.31 69.60 -11.97
N VAL A 165 24.11 69.35 -12.51
CA VAL A 165 23.33 70.33 -13.30
C VAL A 165 22.33 71.13 -12.45
N GLY A 166 22.36 70.98 -11.12
CA GLY A 166 21.48 71.72 -10.21
C GLY A 166 20.00 71.30 -10.26
N ARG A 167 19.69 70.15 -10.88
CA ARG A 167 18.39 69.52 -10.69
C ARG A 167 18.44 68.81 -9.35
N ALA A 168 17.79 69.37 -8.33
CA ALA A 168 17.62 68.69 -7.05
C ALA A 168 17.05 67.29 -7.32
N ALA A 169 17.79 66.24 -6.92
CA ALA A 169 17.37 64.86 -7.05
C ALA A 169 15.94 64.72 -6.50
N ALA A 170 14.97 64.53 -7.40
CA ALA A 170 13.62 64.20 -6.99
C ALA A 170 13.73 62.84 -6.28
N LYS A 171 13.56 62.84 -4.95
CA LYS A 171 13.46 61.62 -4.17
C LYS A 171 12.24 60.86 -4.69
N VAL A 172 12.48 59.86 -5.53
CA VAL A 172 11.46 58.86 -5.85
C VAL A 172 11.44 57.90 -4.67
N GLY A 173 10.40 58.05 -3.83
CA GLY A 173 10.08 57.12 -2.75
C GLY A 173 9.39 55.87 -3.28
#